data_AF-A0A412KJH4-F1
#
_entry.id   AF-A0A412KJH4-F1
#
_cell.length_a   1.000
_cell.length_b   1.000
_cell.length_c   1.000
_cell.angle_alpha   90.00
_cell.angle_beta   90.00
_cell.angle_gamma   90.00
#
_symmetry.space_group_name_H-M   'P 1'
#
loop_
_entity.id
_entity.type
_entity.pdbx_description
1 polymer ?
#
loop_
_entity_poly.entity_id
_entity_poly.type
_entity_poly.pdbx_seq_one_letter_code
_entity_poly.pdbx_strand_id
1 'polypeptide(L)'
;MVKSVKVIEYVGYNWYFNTKSISNTSQRGFNPDLNVVYVLDKIYQRIGNTQKVYSYFYVRYGIWYLLFSGRKASRDAFLKEYKRIFEWYEKNAIPKKFPLFGKETKGDSFFTKLTVNVFLVVDKLKLVNVFAKLYCSEK
;
A
#
# COMPACT_ATOMS: atom_id res chain seq x y z
N MET A 1 -37.77 -25.30 16.61
CA MET A 1 -36.93 -24.56 17.57
C MET A 1 -35.96 -23.68 16.79
N VAL A 2 -36.13 -22.36 16.82
CA VAL A 2 -35.20 -21.42 16.17
C VAL A 2 -34.24 -20.91 17.23
N LYS A 3 -32.93 -21.14 17.03
CA LYS A 3 -31.87 -20.58 17.87
C LYS A 3 -31.98 -19.05 17.86
N SER A 4 -32.09 -18.46 19.04
CA SER A 4 -32.19 -17.03 19.26
C SER A 4 -30.99 -16.29 18.67
N VAL A 5 -31.24 -15.48 17.65
CA VAL A 5 -30.25 -14.55 17.08
C VAL A 5 -30.12 -13.37 18.04
N LYS A 6 -28.94 -13.20 18.66
CA LYS A 6 -28.60 -11.99 19.41
C LYS A 6 -28.09 -10.94 18.43
N VAL A 7 -28.85 -9.86 18.25
CA VAL A 7 -28.40 -8.64 17.55
C VAL A 7 -27.75 -7.74 18.60
N ILE A 8 -26.50 -7.38 18.38
CA ILE A 8 -25.79 -6.37 19.17
C ILE A 8 -26.37 -4.99 18.86
N GLU A 9 -26.58 -4.16 19.89
CA GLU A 9 -27.00 -2.77 19.71
C GLU A 9 -26.00 -2.01 18.84
N TYR A 10 -26.52 -1.12 18.00
CA TYR A 10 -25.72 -0.23 17.17
C TYR A 10 -24.93 0.73 18.05
N VAL A 11 -23.71 0.36 18.39
CA VAL A 11 -22.73 1.26 18.99
C VAL A 11 -22.18 2.09 17.83
N GLY A 12 -22.74 3.28 17.62
CA GLY A 12 -22.40 4.13 16.48
C GLY A 12 -20.90 4.32 16.28
N TYR A 13 -20.50 4.66 15.05
CA TYR A 13 -19.13 5.12 14.74
C TYR A 13 -18.82 6.37 15.56
N ASN A 14 -18.29 6.18 16.77
CA ASN A 14 -17.69 7.25 17.55
C ASN A 14 -16.35 7.59 16.90
N TRP A 15 -16.32 8.71 16.16
CA TRP A 15 -15.08 9.32 15.70
C TRP A 15 -14.31 9.86 16.90
N TYR A 16 -13.64 8.97 17.62
CA TYR A 16 -12.70 9.36 18.66
C TYR A 16 -11.45 9.93 17.99
N PHE A 17 -11.27 11.25 18.09
CA PHE A 17 -10.11 11.95 17.56
C PHE A 17 -8.88 11.60 18.42
N ASN A 18 -8.29 10.43 18.18
CA ASN A 18 -7.08 10.02 18.87
C ASN A 18 -5.89 10.82 18.32
N THR A 19 -5.39 11.79 19.08
CA THR A 19 -4.19 12.55 18.73
C THR A 19 -2.91 11.70 18.76
N LYS A 20 -2.95 10.51 19.39
CA LYS A 20 -1.94 9.44 19.26
C LYS A 20 -2.22 8.48 18.10
N SER A 21 -3.17 8.80 17.21
CA SER A 21 -3.48 7.96 16.05
C SER A 21 -2.24 7.75 15.19
N ILE A 22 -2.08 6.50 14.75
CA ILE A 22 -0.94 6.01 13.98
C ILE A 22 -0.74 6.82 12.69
N SER A 23 -1.85 7.28 12.10
CA SER A 23 -1.91 8.12 10.91
C SER A 23 -1.22 9.48 11.05
N ASN A 24 -1.12 10.03 12.28
CA ASN A 24 -0.58 11.37 12.54
C ASN A 24 0.83 11.38 13.16
N THR A 25 1.23 10.32 13.86
CA THR A 25 2.48 10.33 14.68
C THR A 25 3.46 9.19 14.42
N SER A 26 3.02 7.95 14.16
CA SER A 26 3.92 6.78 14.06
C SER A 26 4.19 6.23 12.64
N GLN A 27 3.55 6.78 11.60
CA GLN A 27 3.85 6.45 10.19
C GLN A 27 4.77 7.47 9.49
N ARG A 28 5.42 8.36 10.25
CA ARG A 28 6.44 9.26 9.69
C ARG A 28 7.74 8.47 9.52
N GLY A 29 8.10 8.20 8.26
CA GLY A 29 9.23 7.31 7.95
C GLY A 29 8.83 5.84 7.99
N PHE A 30 9.75 4.97 7.61
CA PHE A 30 9.57 3.53 7.72
C PHE A 30 9.83 3.10 9.16
N ASN A 31 8.76 2.79 9.91
CA ASN A 31 8.87 2.26 11.26
C ASN A 31 9.39 0.81 11.18
N PRO A 32 10.52 0.46 11.86
CA PRO A 32 11.05 -0.90 11.86
C PRO A 32 10.08 -1.96 12.39
N ASP A 33 9.14 -1.58 13.25
CA ASP A 33 8.11 -2.49 13.79
C ASP A 33 6.97 -2.76 12.79
N LEU A 34 6.85 -1.95 11.72
CA LEU A 34 5.87 -2.14 10.66
C LEU A 34 6.47 -2.93 9.51
N ASN A 35 5.99 -4.16 9.32
CA ASN A 35 6.40 -5.00 8.19
C ASN A 35 5.29 -5.07 7.13
N VAL A 36 5.37 -4.20 6.13
CA VAL A 36 4.39 -4.16 5.03
C VAL A 36 4.32 -5.47 4.24
N VAL A 37 5.46 -6.15 4.05
CA VAL A 37 5.51 -7.42 3.35
C VAL A 37 4.78 -8.51 4.14
N TYR A 38 4.89 -8.52 5.47
CA TYR A 38 4.12 -9.44 6.30
C TYR A 38 2.60 -9.22 6.15
N VAL A 39 2.15 -7.97 6.08
CA VAL A 39 0.73 -7.66 5.84
C VAL A 39 0.29 -8.15 4.47
N LEU A 40 1.05 -7.84 3.42
CA LEU A 40 0.78 -8.33 2.06
C LEU A 40 0.71 -9.86 2.02
N ASP A 41 1.64 -10.54 2.69
CA ASP A 41 1.71 -11.99 2.76
C ASP A 41 0.50 -12.58 3.48
N LYS A 42 0.06 -12.01 4.61
CA LYS A 42 -1.14 -12.47 5.32
C LYS A 42 -2.42 -12.28 4.51
N ILE A 43 -2.54 -11.18 3.78
CA ILE A 43 -3.67 -10.96 2.88
C ILE A 43 -3.62 -11.99 1.74
N TYR A 44 -2.45 -12.17 1.10
CA TYR A 44 -2.26 -13.13 0.03
C TYR A 44 -2.56 -14.57 0.46
N GLN A 45 -2.10 -15.00 1.64
CA GLN A 45 -2.44 -16.31 2.20
C GLN A 45 -3.95 -16.51 2.37
N ARG A 46 -4.71 -15.43 2.61
CA ARG A 46 -6.16 -15.50 2.84
C ARG A 46 -6.99 -15.46 1.57
N ILE A 47 -6.62 -14.63 0.60
CA ILE A 47 -7.44 -14.37 -0.61
C ILE A 47 -6.75 -14.71 -1.93
N GLY A 48 -5.43 -14.99 -1.90
CA GLY A 48 -4.60 -15.25 -3.07
C GLY A 48 -4.53 -14.06 -4.02
N ASN A 49 -4.27 -14.35 -5.29
CA ASN A 49 -4.29 -13.39 -6.39
C ASN A 49 -5.18 -13.88 -7.55
N THR A 50 -6.40 -14.33 -7.20
CA THR A 50 -7.34 -14.96 -8.14
C THR A 50 -8.06 -13.96 -9.04
N GLN A 51 -8.06 -12.67 -8.69
CA GLN A 51 -8.75 -11.61 -9.42
C GLN A 51 -7.81 -10.43 -9.69
N LYS A 52 -7.97 -9.78 -10.85
CA LYS A 52 -7.15 -8.60 -11.23
C LYS A 52 -7.24 -7.44 -10.24
N VAL A 53 -8.39 -7.30 -9.57
CA VAL A 53 -8.58 -6.29 -8.51
C VAL A 53 -7.68 -6.52 -7.30
N TYR A 54 -7.35 -7.78 -6.98
CA TYR A 54 -6.43 -8.11 -5.89
C TYR A 54 -5.00 -7.76 -6.28
N SER A 55 -4.58 -8.08 -7.51
CA SER A 55 -3.28 -7.66 -8.04
C SER A 55 -3.12 -6.15 -7.94
N TYR A 56 -4.13 -5.41 -8.40
CA TYR A 56 -4.14 -3.96 -8.33
C TYR A 56 -4.09 -3.45 -6.89
N PHE A 57 -4.84 -4.08 -5.98
CA PHE A 57 -4.81 -3.74 -4.56
C PHE A 57 -3.39 -3.87 -3.97
N TYR A 58 -2.70 -5.00 -4.19
CA TYR A 58 -1.35 -5.22 -3.65
C TYR A 58 -0.36 -4.17 -4.14
N VAL A 59 -0.40 -3.86 -5.44
CA VAL A 59 0.50 -2.87 -6.07
C VAL A 59 0.17 -1.46 -5.60
N ARG A 60 -1.11 -1.05 -5.66
CA ARG A 60 -1.56 0.26 -5.20
C ARG A 60 -1.23 0.48 -3.74
N TYR A 61 -1.45 -0.52 -2.87
CA TYR A 61 -1.17 -0.40 -1.44
C TYR A 61 0.33 -0.25 -1.16
N GLY A 62 1.19 -1.06 -1.77
CA GLY A 62 2.64 -0.95 -1.54
C GLY A 62 3.22 0.35 -2.10
N ILE A 63 2.77 0.83 -3.27
CA ILE A 63 3.16 2.14 -3.79
C ILE A 63 2.67 3.26 -2.87
N TRP A 64 1.42 3.21 -2.42
CA TRP A 64 0.90 4.17 -1.44
C TRP A 64 1.75 4.18 -0.17
N TYR A 65 2.10 3.01 0.37
CA TYR A 65 2.94 2.89 1.56
C TYR A 65 4.32 3.51 1.35
N LEU A 66 4.97 3.23 0.21
CA LEU A 66 6.26 3.83 -0.15
C LEU A 66 6.19 5.34 -0.22
N LEU A 67 5.18 5.89 -0.89
CA LEU A 67 5.03 7.35 -1.02
C LEU A 67 4.69 7.98 0.33
N PHE A 68 3.72 7.43 1.05
CA PHE A 68 3.24 7.98 2.31
C PHE A 68 4.32 7.96 3.40
N SER A 69 4.95 6.81 3.65
CA SER A 69 5.98 6.67 4.68
C SER A 69 7.35 7.21 4.22
N GLY A 70 7.66 7.05 2.93
CA GLY A 70 8.97 7.35 2.39
C GLY A 70 9.30 8.83 2.21
N ARG A 71 8.29 9.71 2.16
CA ARG A 71 8.49 11.17 1.97
C ARG A 71 9.43 11.79 3.01
N LYS A 72 9.43 11.27 4.25
CA LYS A 72 10.28 11.73 5.37
C LYS A 72 11.34 10.72 5.78
N ALA A 73 11.54 9.67 4.99
CA ALA A 73 12.55 8.65 5.26
C ALA A 73 13.88 9.02 4.56
N SER A 74 14.97 8.39 4.98
CA SER A 74 16.21 8.45 4.21
C SER A 74 16.05 7.71 2.88
N ARG A 75 16.84 8.12 1.87
CA ARG A 75 16.88 7.46 0.55
C ARG A 75 17.14 5.96 0.68
N ASP A 76 18.09 5.57 1.52
CA ASP A 76 18.46 4.16 1.67
C ASP A 76 17.35 3.33 2.33
N ALA A 77 16.63 3.91 3.30
CA ALA A 77 15.44 3.27 3.87
C ALA A 77 14.33 3.11 2.84
N PHE A 78 14.10 4.12 1.99
CA PHE A 78 13.16 4.02 0.87
C PHE A 78 13.52 2.90 -0.09
N LEU A 79 14.78 2.84 -0.54
CA LEU A 79 15.24 1.82 -1.48
C LEU A 79 15.18 0.42 -0.88
N LYS A 80 15.44 0.28 0.41
CA LYS A 80 15.29 -0.99 1.14
C LYS A 80 13.84 -1.47 1.13
N GLU A 81 12.88 -0.62 1.54
CA GLU A 81 11.47 -1.01 1.55
C GLU A 81 10.90 -1.21 0.15
N TYR A 82 11.30 -0.38 -0.81
CA TYR A 82 10.98 -0.56 -2.22
C TYR A 82 11.40 -1.95 -2.71
N LYS A 83 12.66 -2.33 -2.46
CA LYS A 83 13.19 -3.63 -2.85
C LYS A 83 12.38 -4.78 -2.23
N ARG A 84 12.11 -4.71 -0.92
CA ARG A 84 11.33 -5.73 -0.20
C ARG A 84 9.94 -5.93 -0.79
N ILE A 85 9.23 -4.83 -1.10
CA ILE A 85 7.87 -4.88 -1.65
C ILE A 85 7.89 -5.42 -3.09
N PHE A 86 8.81 -4.94 -3.93
CA PHE A 86 8.86 -5.33 -5.33
C PHE A 86 9.37 -6.76 -5.52
N GLU A 87 10.32 -7.22 -4.70
CA GLU A 87 10.70 -8.64 -4.65
C GLU A 87 9.52 -9.53 -4.24
N TRP A 88 8.67 -9.07 -3.31
CA TRP A 88 7.44 -9.80 -2.97
C TRP A 88 6.45 -9.85 -4.13
N TYR A 89 6.34 -8.78 -4.93
CA TYR A 89 5.54 -8.80 -6.16
C TYR A 89 6.05 -9.82 -7.18
N GLU A 90 7.37 -9.85 -7.43
CA GLU A 90 7.98 -10.81 -8.36
C GLU A 90 7.80 -12.25 -7.87
N LYS A 91 8.07 -12.51 -6.58
CA LYS A 91 7.94 -13.84 -5.97
C LYS A 91 6.52 -14.41 -6.09
N ASN A 92 5.50 -13.55 -5.99
CA ASN A 92 4.09 -13.94 -6.06
C ASN A 92 3.45 -13.71 -7.44
N ALA A 93 4.26 -13.44 -8.47
CA ALA A 93 3.82 -13.18 -9.85
C ALA A 93 2.71 -12.11 -9.95
N ILE A 94 2.81 -11.05 -9.16
CA ILE A 94 1.85 -9.95 -9.15
C ILE A 94 2.09 -9.08 -10.40
N PRO A 95 1.10 -8.90 -11.29
CA PRO A 95 1.27 -8.07 -12.48
C PRO A 95 1.47 -6.60 -12.08
N LYS A 96 2.33 -5.90 -12.82
CA LYS A 96 2.72 -4.50 -12.59
C LYS A 96 2.27 -3.56 -13.73
N LYS A 97 1.12 -3.85 -14.33
CA LYS A 97 0.56 -3.05 -15.43
C LYS A 97 -0.96 -3.01 -15.30
N PHE A 98 -1.51 -1.80 -15.15
CA PHE A 98 -2.95 -1.61 -14.92
C PHE A 98 -3.48 -0.44 -15.74
N PRO A 99 -4.51 -0.63 -16.58
CA PRO A 99 -5.16 0.46 -17.31
C PRO A 99 -5.83 1.46 -16.35
N LEU A 100 -5.75 2.76 -16.68
CA LEU A 100 -6.38 3.83 -15.90
C LEU A 100 -7.92 3.71 -15.83
N PHE A 101 -8.53 3.06 -16.82
CA PHE A 101 -9.98 2.87 -16.91
C PHE A 101 -10.39 1.38 -16.87
N GLY A 102 -9.58 0.53 -16.21
CA GLY A 102 -9.88 -0.88 -16.00
C GLY A 102 -11.00 -1.13 -15.00
N LYS A 103 -11.59 -2.33 -15.02
CA LYS A 103 -12.58 -2.76 -14.02
C LYS A 103 -11.95 -2.83 -12.62
N GLU A 104 -10.71 -3.28 -12.55
CA GLU A 104 -9.87 -3.39 -11.36
C GLU A 104 -9.52 -2.05 -10.74
N THR A 105 -9.50 -0.96 -11.52
CA THR A 105 -9.18 0.40 -11.05
C THR A 105 -10.42 1.27 -10.90
N LYS A 106 -11.63 0.76 -11.18
CA LYS A 106 -12.87 1.55 -11.23
C LYS A 106 -13.19 2.28 -9.92
N GLY A 107 -12.85 1.70 -8.77
CA GLY A 107 -13.13 2.25 -7.44
C GLY A 107 -12.22 3.39 -6.99
N ASP A 108 -11.12 3.67 -7.70
CA ASP A 108 -10.17 4.70 -7.30
C ASP A 108 -10.42 6.05 -7.99
N SER A 109 -9.90 7.13 -7.38
CA SER A 109 -9.81 8.44 -8.04
C SER A 109 -8.82 8.40 -9.20
N PHE A 110 -8.98 9.31 -10.17
CA PHE A 110 -8.05 9.43 -11.30
C PHE A 110 -6.60 9.68 -10.84
N PHE A 111 -6.40 10.54 -9.83
CA PHE A 111 -5.07 10.83 -9.28
C PHE A 111 -4.39 9.62 -8.65
N THR A 112 -5.12 8.76 -7.95
CA THR A 112 -4.56 7.52 -7.39
C THR A 112 -4.09 6.59 -8.52
N LYS A 113 -4.91 6.42 -9.56
CA LYS A 113 -4.57 5.57 -10.72
C LYS A 113 -3.35 6.10 -11.47
N LEU A 114 -3.30 7.43 -11.65
CA LEU A 114 -2.17 8.11 -12.27
C LEU A 114 -0.90 7.94 -11.44
N THR A 115 -0.97 8.14 -10.13
CA THR A 115 0.18 7.99 -9.21
C THR A 115 0.76 6.58 -9.27
N VAL A 116 -0.10 5.55 -9.22
CA VAL A 116 0.33 4.15 -9.37
C VAL A 116 1.02 3.92 -10.71
N ASN A 117 0.41 4.35 -11.81
CA ASN A 117 0.99 4.15 -13.15
C ASN A 117 2.31 4.90 -13.34
N VAL A 118 2.42 6.14 -12.88
CA VAL A 118 3.65 6.92 -12.91
C VAL A 118 4.76 6.20 -12.15
N PHE A 119 4.47 5.71 -10.94
CA PHE A 119 5.47 4.98 -10.16
C PHE A 119 5.90 3.68 -10.84
N LEU A 120 4.97 2.93 -11.45
CA LEU A 120 5.30 1.72 -12.21
C LEU A 120 6.14 2.01 -13.45
N VAL A 121 5.95 3.17 -14.10
CA VAL A 121 6.84 3.63 -15.18
C VAL A 121 8.23 3.94 -14.64
N VAL A 122 8.34 4.60 -13.49
CA VAL A 122 9.63 4.86 -12.82
C VAL A 122 10.36 3.55 -12.46
N ASP A 123 9.67 2.55 -11.93
CA ASP A 123 10.19 1.18 -11.71
C ASP A 123 10.71 0.58 -13.02
N LYS A 124 9.86 0.56 -14.06
CA LYS A 124 10.19 -0.04 -15.35
C LYS A 124 11.42 0.60 -16.01
N LEU A 125 11.60 1.91 -15.84
CA LEU A 125 12.76 2.65 -16.35
C LEU A 125 13.99 2.56 -15.42
N LYS A 126 13.90 1.82 -14.31
CA LYS A 126 14.94 1.68 -13.27
C LYS A 126 15.37 3.02 -12.66
N LEU A 127 14.46 3.99 -12.61
CA LEU A 127 14.73 5.36 -12.13
C LEU A 127 14.39 5.56 -10.65
N VAL A 128 14.04 4.50 -9.92
CA VAL A 128 13.61 4.59 -8.51
C VAL A 128 14.69 5.20 -7.60
N ASN A 129 15.98 4.98 -7.88
CA ASN A 129 17.08 5.62 -7.15
C ASN A 129 17.08 7.15 -7.32
N VAL A 130 16.88 7.63 -8.55
CA VAL A 130 16.78 9.07 -8.86
C VAL A 130 15.52 9.66 -8.22
N PHE A 131 14.40 8.96 -8.36
CA PHE A 131 13.15 9.33 -7.71
C PHE A 131 13.32 9.47 -6.20
N ALA A 132 13.92 8.49 -5.52
CA ALA A 132 14.13 8.51 -4.08
C ALA A 132 15.00 9.70 -3.64
N LYS A 133 16.04 10.06 -4.43
CA LYS A 133 16.87 11.24 -4.16
C LYS A 133 16.09 12.55 -4.18
N LEU A 134 15.10 12.67 -5.07
CA LEU A 134 14.28 13.89 -5.19
C LEU A 134 13.08 13.90 -4.24
N TYR A 135 12.53 12.72 -3.96
CA TYR A 135 11.28 12.55 -3.22
C TYR A 135 11.48 12.53 -1.70
N CYS A 136 12.53 11.86 -1.23
CA CYS A 136 12.83 11.77 0.18
C CYS A 136 13.39 13.10 0.68
N SER A 137 12.76 13.67 1.71
CA SER A 137 13.30 14.83 2.40
C SER A 137 14.40 14.34 3.35
N GLU A 138 15.66 14.59 2.98
CA GLU A 138 16.81 14.35 3.85
C GLU A 138 16.61 15.01 5.21
N LYS A 139 16.78 14.23 6.28
CA LYS A 139 17.24 14.72 7.57
C LYS A 139 18.59 14.10 7.84
#